data_AF-K2CW22-F1
#
_entry.id   AF-K2CW22-F1
#
_cell.length_a   1.000
_cell.length_b   1.000
_cell.length_c   1.000
_cell.angle_alpha   90.00
_cell.angle_beta   90.00
_cell.angle_gamma   90.00
#
_symmetry.space_group_name_H-M   'P 1'
#
loop_
_entity.id
_entity.type
_entity.pdbx_description
1 polymer ?
#
loop_
_entity_poly.entity_id
_entity_poly.type
_entity_poly.pdbx_seq_one_letter_code
_entity_poly.pdbx_strand_id
1 'polypeptide(L)'
;MKTIWLSANLLGYELLKEAISLNEVEIGAVITLSRDSKTKMYDGIGIDEWKKLGIPVFGISRADESIDLMTKLAPDLIVMCGWRQIVS
;
A
#
# COMPACT_ATOMS: atom_id res chain seq x y z
N MET A 1 -0.67 -10.21 13.98
CA MET A 1 0.42 -9.30 13.55
C MET A 1 -0.17 -8.39 12.49
N LYS A 2 -0.38 -7.13 12.83
CA LYS A 2 -0.99 -6.15 11.94
C LYS A 2 0.02 -5.70 10.90
N THR A 3 -0.22 -6.07 9.65
CA THR A 3 0.65 -5.75 8.53
C THR A 3 0.07 -4.61 7.70
N ILE A 4 0.92 -3.65 7.32
CA ILE A 4 0.57 -2.58 6.39
C ILE A 4 1.28 -2.83 5.06
N TRP A 5 0.53 -2.76 3.98
CA TRP A 5 1.04 -2.97 2.63
C TRP A 5 1.31 -1.64 1.95
N LEU A 6 2.57 -1.38 1.58
CA LEU A 6 3.00 -0.17 0.89
C LEU A 6 3.40 -0.52 -0.54
N SER A 7 2.51 -0.24 -1.49
CA SER A 7 2.70 -0.56 -2.91
C SER A 7 1.83 0.33 -3.77
N ALA A 8 2.27 0.59 -4.99
CA ALA A 8 1.37 1.18 -5.99
C ALA A 8 1.45 0.53 -7.38
N ASN A 9 2.26 -0.52 -7.56
CA ASN A 9 2.47 -1.16 -8.86
C ASN A 9 1.73 -2.50 -9.01
N LEU A 10 1.73 -3.05 -10.22
CA LEU A 10 1.07 -4.32 -10.54
C LEU A 10 1.66 -5.48 -9.73
N LEU A 11 3.00 -5.57 -9.60
CA LEU A 11 3.63 -6.65 -8.84
C LEU A 11 3.15 -6.69 -7.39
N GLY A 12 3.19 -5.55 -6.70
CA GLY A 12 2.76 -5.48 -5.30
C GLY A 12 1.24 -5.64 -5.15
N TYR A 13 0.44 -5.38 -6.19
CA TYR A 13 -0.99 -5.68 -6.20
C TYR A 13 -1.26 -7.18 -6.30
N GLU A 14 -0.58 -7.88 -7.21
CA GLU A 14 -0.68 -9.34 -7.36
C GLU A 14 -0.18 -10.06 -6.10
N LEU A 15 0.95 -9.62 -5.53
CA LEU A 15 1.47 -10.17 -4.28
C LEU A 15 0.54 -9.96 -3.10
N LEU A 16 -0.16 -8.82 -3.03
CA LEU A 16 -1.14 -8.60 -1.98
C LEU A 16 -2.31 -9.58 -2.09
N LYS A 17 -2.82 -9.85 -3.30
CA LYS A 17 -3.89 -10.84 -3.49
C LYS A 17 -3.49 -12.23 -3.00
N GLU A 18 -2.25 -12.64 -3.28
CA GLU A 18 -1.71 -13.90 -2.76
C GLU A 18 -1.51 -13.86 -1.24
N ALA A 19 -1.01 -12.75 -0.68
CA ALA A 19 -0.87 -12.62 0.77
C ALA A 19 -2.23 -12.72 1.49
N ILE A 20 -3.29 -12.16 0.91
CA ILE A 20 -4.67 -12.28 1.42
C ILE A 20 -5.15 -13.74 1.31
N SER A 21 -4.84 -14.44 0.20
CA SER A 21 -5.31 -15.81 -0.04
C SER A 21 -4.73 -16.83 0.95
N LEU A 22 -3.53 -16.58 1.46
CA LEU A 22 -2.88 -17.41 2.48
C LEU A 22 -3.61 -17.38 3.83
N ASN A 23 -4.31 -16.29 4.15
CA ASN A 23 -5.05 -16.10 5.41
C ASN A 23 -4.21 -16.32 6.70
N GLU A 24 -2.89 -16.22 6.60
CA GLU A 24 -1.94 -16.33 7.73
C GLU A 24 -1.53 -14.96 8.30
N VAL A 25 -1.81 -13.89 7.54
CA VAL A 25 -1.38 -12.52 7.86
C VAL A 25 -2.58 -11.59 7.82
N GLU A 26 -2.75 -10.81 8.89
CA GLU A 26 -3.75 -9.74 8.95
C GLU A 26 -3.23 -8.50 8.21
N ILE A 27 -3.76 -8.24 7.01
CA ILE A 27 -3.48 -7.00 6.27
C ILE A 27 -4.42 -5.90 6.77
N GLY A 28 -3.91 -5.01 7.62
CA GLY A 28 -4.70 -3.97 8.27
C GLY A 28 -5.04 -2.79 7.36
N ALA A 29 -4.16 -2.46 6.41
CA ALA A 29 -4.41 -1.45 5.39
C ALA A 29 -3.42 -1.53 4.23
N VAL A 30 -3.79 -0.88 3.13
CA VAL A 30 -2.93 -0.57 1.99
C VAL A 30 -2.63 0.93 1.98
N ILE A 31 -1.37 1.29 1.78
CA ILE A 31 -0.94 2.64 1.42
C ILE A 31 -0.46 2.59 -0.03
N THR A 32 -1.06 3.42 -0.88
CA THR A 32 -0.79 3.48 -2.31
C THR A 32 -0.72 4.93 -2.79
N LEU A 33 -0.36 5.15 -4.05
CA LEU A 33 -0.36 6.49 -4.63
C LEU A 33 -1.80 6.95 -4.88
N SER A 34 -2.08 8.19 -4.49
CA SER A 34 -3.32 8.88 -4.84
C SER A 34 -3.37 9.15 -6.36
N ARG A 35 -4.57 9.44 -6.88
CA ARG A 35 -4.74 9.88 -8.27
C ARG A 35 -4.01 11.20 -8.57
N ASP A 36 -3.79 12.02 -7.54
CA ASP A 36 -3.15 13.33 -7.64
C ASP A 36 -1.62 13.27 -7.42
N SER A 37 -1.07 12.08 -7.18
CA SER A 37 0.36 11.91 -6.99
C SER A 37 1.12 12.26 -8.28
N LYS A 38 2.18 13.07 -8.13
CA LYS A 38 3.11 13.38 -9.24
C LYS A 38 4.07 12.23 -9.53
N THR A 39 4.09 11.20 -8.69
CA THR A 39 5.00 10.05 -8.83
C THR A 39 4.52 9.16 -9.97
N LYS A 40 5.31 9.08 -11.04
CA LYS A 40 4.98 8.22 -12.17
C LYS A 40 5.37 6.77 -11.91
N MET A 41 4.42 5.86 -12.13
CA MET A 41 4.65 4.42 -12.16
C MET A 41 4.02 3.84 -13.41
N TYR A 42 4.83 3.19 -14.25
CA TYR A 42 4.41 2.74 -15.58
C TYR A 42 3.42 1.57 -15.52
N ASP A 43 3.59 0.71 -14.52
CA ASP A 43 2.72 -0.41 -14.16
C ASP A 43 1.87 -0.07 -12.91
N GLY A 44 1.57 1.23 -12.71
CA GLY A 44 0.81 1.70 -11.57
C GLY A 44 -0.63 1.20 -11.57
N ILE A 45 -1.12 0.79 -10.40
CA ILE A 45 -2.51 0.38 -10.18
C ILE A 45 -3.27 1.53 -9.55
N GLY A 46 -4.37 1.93 -10.19
CA GLY A 46 -5.24 3.00 -9.70
C GLY A 46 -5.85 2.66 -8.34
N ILE A 47 -6.03 3.67 -7.49
CA ILE A 47 -6.51 3.51 -6.10
C ILE A 47 -7.83 2.72 -6.00
N ASP A 48 -8.72 2.81 -6.99
CA ASP A 48 -10.00 2.12 -6.95
C ASP A 48 -9.88 0.61 -7.14
N GLU A 49 -8.86 0.14 -7.85
CA GLU A 49 -8.58 -1.29 -7.96
C GLU A 49 -8.15 -1.86 -6.61
N TRP A 50 -7.30 -1.15 -5.87
CA TRP A 50 -6.92 -1.54 -4.50
C TRP A 50 -8.14 -1.63 -3.58
N LYS A 51 -9.09 -0.69 -3.68
CA LYS A 51 -10.30 -0.67 -2.84
C LYS A 51 -11.21 -1.88 -3.07
N LYS A 52 -11.16 -2.52 -4.24
CA LYS A 52 -11.94 -3.73 -4.53
C LYS A 52 -11.53 -4.92 -3.68
N LEU A 53 -10.34 -4.89 -3.07
CA LEU A 53 -9.84 -5.95 -2.19
C LEU A 53 -10.52 -5.97 -0.81
N GLY A 54 -11.38 -5.00 -0.49
CA GLY A 54 -12.12 -4.96 0.77
C GLY A 54 -11.28 -4.58 2.00
N ILE A 55 -10.03 -4.14 1.78
CA ILE A 55 -9.09 -3.69 2.82
C ILE A 55 -9.10 -2.15 2.84
N PRO A 56 -8.94 -1.50 4.01
CA PRO A 56 -8.76 -0.04 4.06
C PRO A 56 -7.61 0.42 3.17
N VAL A 57 -7.87 1.38 2.27
CA VAL A 57 -6.87 1.93 1.33
C VAL A 57 -6.68 3.42 1.55
N PHE A 58 -5.43 3.83 1.75
CA PHE A 58 -5.01 5.21 1.86
C PHE A 58 -4.21 5.61 0.62
N GLY A 59 -4.70 6.62 -0.09
CA GLY A 59 -3.98 7.23 -1.21
C GLY A 59 -3.16 8.42 -0.74
N ILE A 60 -1.86 8.41 -1.02
CA ILE A 60 -0.94 9.49 -0.66
C ILE A 60 -0.31 10.13 -1.89
N SER A 61 0.00 11.41 -1.79
CA SER A 61 0.67 12.15 -2.86
C SER A 61 2.16 12.28 -2.60
N ARG A 62 2.58 12.25 -1.33
CA ARG A 62 3.96 12.48 -0.89
C ARG A 62 4.40 11.43 0.15
N ALA A 63 5.69 11.21 0.27
CA ALA A 63 6.24 10.16 1.12
C ALA A 63 6.08 10.45 2.63
N ASP A 64 6.12 11.72 3.03
CA ASP A 64 5.93 12.15 4.42
C ASP A 64 4.54 11.76 4.95
N GLU A 65 3.52 11.84 4.10
CA GLU A 65 2.17 11.38 4.42
C GLU A 65 2.11 9.88 4.74
N SER A 66 2.99 9.07 4.10
CA SER A 66 3.08 7.64 4.41
C SER A 66 3.55 7.41 5.85
N ILE A 67 4.51 8.20 6.32
CA ILE A 67 5.13 8.04 7.65
C ILE A 67 4.14 8.39 8.75
N ASP A 68 3.41 9.50 8.57
CA ASP A 68 2.35 9.90 9.49
C ASP A 68 1.25 8.83 9.59
N LEU A 69 0.86 8.25 8.44
CA LEU A 69 -0.13 7.17 8.39
C LEU A 69 0.39 5.90 9.06
N MET A 70 1.63 5.48 8.76
CA MET A 70 2.23 4.28 9.37
C MET A 70 2.33 4.45 10.89
N THR A 71 2.72 5.63 11.37
CA THR A 71 2.77 5.93 12.82
C THR A 71 1.39 5.83 13.47
N LYS A 72 0.36 6.40 12.84
CA LYS A 72 -1.03 6.34 13.34
C LYS A 72 -1.63 4.93 13.29
N LEU A 73 -1.29 4.15 12.26
CA LEU A 73 -1.80 2.80 12.09
C LEU A 73 -1.11 1.79 13.01
N ALA A 74 0.06 2.14 13.55
CA ALA A 74 0.85 1.31 14.47
C ALA A 74 0.99 -0.15 13.98
N PRO A 75 1.58 -0.39 12.80
CA PRO A 75 1.83 -1.74 12.30
C PRO A 75 2.90 -2.46 13.11
N ASP A 76 2.79 -3.78 13.16
CA ASP A 76 3.88 -4.68 13.59
C ASP A 76 4.87 -4.91 12.45
N LEU A 77 4.40 -4.88 11.20
CA LEU A 77 5.18 -5.10 9.98
C LEU A 77 4.71 -4.19 8.85
N ILE A 78 5.66 -3.66 8.09
CA ILE A 78 5.39 -2.99 6.81
C ILE A 78 5.99 -3.86 5.71
N VAL A 79 5.16 -4.26 4.75
CA VAL A 79 5.63 -4.89 3.51
C VAL A 79 5.63 -3.82 2.44
N MET A 80 6.82 -3.49 1.94
CA MET A 80 7.01 -2.53 0.86
C MET A 80 7.42 -3.27 -0.42
N CYS A 81 6.58 -3.22 -1.44
CA CYS A 81 6.86 -3.84 -2.73
C CYS A 81 6.36 -2.92 -3.84
N GLY A 82 7.18 -2.64 -4.86
CA GLY A 82 6.75 -1.78 -5.96
C GLY A 82 6.42 -0.34 -5.54
N TRP A 83 7.27 0.21 -4.67
CA TRP A 83 7.17 1.59 -4.20
C TRP A 83 8.31 2.43 -4.77
N ARG A 84 8.03 3.68 -5.15
CA ARG A 84 9.02 4.57 -5.81
C ARG A 84 9.45 5.75 -4.97
N GLN A 85 8.64 6.20 -4.02
CA GLN A 85 9.00 7.33 -3.19
C GLN A 85 9.97 6.89 -2.09
N ILE A 86 10.91 7.76 -1.73
CA ILE A 86 11.85 7.49 -0.63
C ILE A 86 11.10 7.72 0.68
N VAL A 87 11.06 6.70 1.52
CA VAL A 87 10.57 6.79 2.91
C VAL A 87 11.79 7.01 3.79
N SER A 88 11.81 8.12 4.54
CA SER A 88 12.96 8.55 5.37
C SER A 88 12.50 9.11 6.70
#